data_AF-A0A7S3ZWF0-F1
#
_entry.id   AF-A0A7S3ZWF0-F1
#
_cell.length_a   1.000
_cell.length_b   1.000
_cell.length_c   1.000
_cell.angle_alpha   90.00
_cell.angle_beta   90.00
_cell.angle_gamma   90.00
#
_symmetry.space_group_name_H-M   'P 1'
#
loop_
_entity.id
_entity.type
_entity.pdbx_description
1 polymer ?
#
loop_
_entity_poly.entity_id
_entity_poly.type
_entity_poly.pdbx_seq_one_letter_code
_entity_poly.pdbx_strand_id
1 'polypeptide(L)'
;VEQDLDKAIEHLEKAIERGSKDAVKDLKIAQKKKKKEVTAGLAEEQRAAIAAFKRIDANGDGELTAEEIYRALSKKNADVTLERVQEIMAKADKDQNGTISQEEYLDAVAAMGPGWIGSWLGKIAARVTAAFSGEAMPEAAETVKCLTNEELRVWVNRWCSGDRSLPPISTWNTSKVTDMSELFMRQKGFNDDISAWDTSNVTDMSYMFHGAKSFNQPLNDWRVDKVTNMSRMFERAESFDQPLGDWRVDNVTNMRR
;
A
#
# COMPACT_ATOMS: atom_id res chain seq x y z
N VAL A 1 21.37 5.08 34.73
CA VAL A 1 21.59 6.31 33.93
C VAL A 1 20.25 6.87 33.45
N GLU A 2 19.54 6.18 32.55
CA GLU A 2 18.22 6.63 32.05
C GLU A 2 17.20 6.82 33.19
N GLN A 3 17.06 5.80 34.05
CA GLN A 3 16.22 5.82 35.26
C GLN A 3 16.63 6.88 36.31
N ASP A 4 17.81 7.49 36.19
CA ASP A 4 18.29 8.56 37.06
C ASP A 4 17.98 9.95 36.48
N LEU A 5 17.98 10.07 35.14
CA LEU A 5 17.56 11.27 34.41
C LEU A 5 16.05 11.50 34.51
N ASP A 6 15.25 10.45 34.54
CA ASP A 6 13.79 10.56 34.71
C ASP A 6 13.43 11.17 36.07
N LYS A 7 14.02 10.63 37.15
CA LYS A 7 13.86 11.15 38.52
C LYS A 7 14.36 12.60 38.64
N ALA A 8 15.42 12.95 37.93
CA ALA A 8 15.95 14.31 37.91
C ALA A 8 15.00 15.30 37.20
N ILE A 9 14.38 14.88 36.08
CA ILE A 9 13.39 15.68 35.35
C ILE A 9 12.13 15.88 36.21
N GLU A 10 11.59 14.82 36.78
CA GLU A 10 10.40 14.87 37.66
C GLU A 10 10.60 15.80 38.87
N HIS A 11 11.80 15.77 39.47
CA HIS A 11 12.15 16.66 40.58
C HIS A 11 12.27 18.13 40.16
N LEU A 12 12.77 18.40 38.95
CA LEU A 12 12.88 19.76 38.40
C LEU A 12 11.52 20.34 38.00
N GLU A 13 10.62 19.53 37.44
CA GLU A 13 9.23 19.91 37.14
C GLU A 13 8.49 20.30 38.42
N LYS A 14 8.57 19.47 39.47
CA LYS A 14 8.04 19.77 40.82
C LYS A 14 8.67 21.00 41.47
N ALA A 15 9.88 21.39 41.09
CA ALA A 15 10.51 22.63 41.57
C ALA A 15 9.99 23.88 40.82
N ILE A 16 9.65 23.75 39.54
CA ILE A 16 9.05 24.82 38.72
C ILE A 16 7.60 25.07 39.16
N GLU A 17 6.83 24.02 39.45
CA GLU A 17 5.48 24.14 40.06
C GLU A 17 5.49 24.93 41.37
N ARG A 18 6.59 24.82 42.14
CA ARG A 18 6.83 25.57 43.39
C ARG A 18 7.43 26.97 43.16
N GLY A 19 7.51 27.42 41.90
CA GLY A 19 7.93 28.77 41.52
C GLY A 19 9.43 28.96 41.25
N SER A 20 10.24 27.89 41.22
CA SER A 20 11.69 28.02 40.95
C SER A 20 11.96 28.34 39.47
N LYS A 21 12.32 29.59 39.18
CA LYS A 21 12.68 30.04 37.84
C LYS A 21 14.04 29.49 37.36
N ASP A 22 14.97 29.26 38.29
CA ASP A 22 16.30 28.75 37.96
C ASP A 22 16.23 27.28 37.48
N ALA A 23 15.34 26.49 38.06
CA ALA A 23 15.06 25.11 37.65
C ALA A 23 14.61 24.98 36.18
N VAL A 24 14.06 26.03 35.56
CA VAL A 24 13.67 26.03 34.13
C VAL A 24 14.90 25.86 33.22
N LYS A 25 16.05 26.42 33.60
CA LYS A 25 17.30 26.28 32.83
C LYS A 25 17.85 24.86 32.95
N ASP A 26 17.85 24.32 34.16
CA ASP A 26 18.37 22.99 34.44
C ASP A 26 17.45 21.88 33.88
N LEU A 27 16.12 22.09 33.89
CA LEU A 27 15.17 21.20 33.21
C LEU A 27 15.46 21.10 31.71
N LYS A 28 15.70 22.24 31.03
CA LYS A 28 16.07 22.24 29.60
C LYS A 28 17.39 21.52 29.35
N ILE A 29 18.35 21.60 30.27
CA ILE A 29 19.63 20.86 30.18
C ILE A 29 19.39 19.35 30.39
N ALA A 30 18.61 18.97 31.39
CA ALA A 30 18.27 17.58 31.70
C ALA A 30 17.47 16.92 30.57
N GLN A 31 16.43 17.57 30.05
CA GLN A 31 15.66 17.12 28.89
C GLN A 31 16.54 16.97 27.63
N LYS A 32 17.44 17.93 27.37
CA LYS A 32 18.40 17.84 26.26
C LYS A 32 19.41 16.70 26.44
N LYS A 33 19.84 16.41 27.68
CA LYS A 33 20.71 15.28 28.02
C LYS A 33 19.98 13.94 27.87
N LYS A 34 18.77 13.78 28.41
CA LYS A 34 17.91 12.59 28.23
C LYS A 34 17.70 12.33 26.75
N LYS A 35 17.27 13.34 25.97
CA LYS A 35 17.10 13.23 24.52
C LYS A 35 18.39 12.76 23.83
N LYS A 36 19.55 13.29 24.21
CA LYS A 36 20.85 12.86 23.66
C LYS A 36 21.18 11.40 24.00
N GLU A 37 20.97 10.97 25.23
CA GLU A 37 21.26 9.60 25.69
C GLU A 37 20.30 8.57 25.09
N VAL A 38 19.00 8.86 25.01
CA VAL A 38 18.02 8.04 24.26
C VAL A 38 18.46 7.91 22.80
N THR A 39 18.78 9.04 22.13
CA THR A 39 19.34 8.96 20.76
C THR A 39 20.72 8.33 20.66
N ALA A 40 21.42 8.07 21.77
CA ALA A 40 22.71 7.38 21.79
C ALA A 40 22.59 5.87 22.08
N GLY A 41 21.47 5.41 22.66
CA GLY A 41 21.14 4.00 22.84
C GLY A 41 20.40 3.37 21.65
N LEU A 42 19.59 4.15 20.93
CA LEU A 42 18.89 3.70 19.72
C LEU A 42 19.87 3.22 18.63
N ALA A 43 19.49 2.22 17.84
CA ALA A 43 20.27 1.79 16.68
C ALA A 43 20.46 2.95 15.68
N GLU A 44 21.56 2.96 14.92
CA GLU A 44 21.86 3.99 13.90
C GLU A 44 20.67 4.18 12.93
N GLU A 45 20.09 3.05 12.57
CA GLU A 45 18.83 2.88 11.86
C GLU A 45 17.66 3.67 12.50
N GLN A 46 17.29 3.37 13.75
CA GLN A 46 16.21 4.08 14.44
C GLN A 46 16.47 5.60 14.53
N ARG A 47 17.73 6.03 14.69
CA ARG A 47 18.08 7.47 14.70
C ARG A 47 17.80 8.13 13.35
N ALA A 48 18.17 7.48 12.25
CA ALA A 48 17.97 8.02 10.92
C ALA A 48 16.49 7.94 10.48
N ALA A 49 15.70 6.99 10.98
CA ALA A 49 14.24 6.99 10.85
C ALA A 49 13.62 8.20 11.57
N ILE A 50 13.98 8.43 12.85
CA ILE A 50 13.51 9.60 13.63
C ILE A 50 13.95 10.93 12.97
N ALA A 51 15.11 10.96 12.32
CA ALA A 51 15.58 12.13 11.57
C ALA A 51 14.88 12.32 10.21
N ALA A 52 14.31 11.26 9.63
CA ALA A 52 13.47 11.35 8.43
C ALA A 52 12.05 11.85 8.78
N PHE A 53 11.44 11.33 9.85
CA PHE A 53 10.16 11.81 10.39
C PHE A 53 10.15 13.34 10.55
N LYS A 54 11.14 13.88 11.29
CA LYS A 54 11.32 15.32 11.58
C LYS A 54 11.70 16.20 10.37
N ARG A 55 11.77 15.64 9.17
CA ARG A 55 11.95 16.39 7.91
C ARG A 55 10.66 16.44 7.09
N ILE A 56 9.67 15.62 7.44
CA ILE A 56 8.35 15.53 6.82
C ILE A 56 7.36 16.32 7.67
N ASP A 57 7.36 16.06 8.98
CA ASP A 57 6.78 16.88 10.05
C ASP A 57 7.32 18.32 9.90
N ALA A 58 6.48 19.20 9.35
CA ALA A 58 6.85 20.55 8.93
C ALA A 58 6.29 21.61 9.87
N ASN A 59 5.20 21.29 10.58
CA ASN A 59 4.61 22.12 11.61
C ASN A 59 5.28 21.90 13.00
N GLY A 60 5.95 20.76 13.23
CA GLY A 60 6.63 20.41 14.47
C GLY A 60 5.71 19.85 15.56
N ASP A 61 4.50 19.40 15.24
CA ASP A 61 3.51 18.91 16.22
C ASP A 61 3.76 17.45 16.69
N GLY A 62 4.49 16.67 15.90
CA GLY A 62 4.85 15.28 16.21
C GLY A 62 3.94 14.22 15.56
N GLU A 63 3.03 14.65 14.69
CA GLU A 63 2.18 13.83 13.83
C GLU A 63 2.54 14.10 12.34
N LEU A 64 2.14 13.21 11.44
CA LEU A 64 2.30 13.42 9.99
C LEU A 64 0.94 13.44 9.32
N THR A 65 0.60 14.59 8.71
CA THR A 65 -0.60 14.72 7.87
C THR A 65 -0.37 14.20 6.45
N ALA A 66 -1.48 13.90 5.75
CA ALA A 66 -1.44 13.52 4.34
C ALA A 66 -0.79 14.62 3.48
N GLU A 67 -1.08 15.88 3.79
CA GLU A 67 -0.56 17.06 3.11
C GLU A 67 0.95 17.23 3.31
N GLU A 68 1.51 16.89 4.48
CA GLU A 68 2.94 16.96 4.75
C GLU A 68 3.71 15.83 4.05
N ILE A 69 3.20 14.60 4.13
CA ILE A 69 3.76 13.46 3.38
C ILE A 69 3.67 13.74 1.87
N TYR A 70 2.54 14.26 1.39
CA TYR A 70 2.35 14.70 0.01
C TYR A 70 3.33 15.80 -0.41
N ARG A 71 3.55 16.83 0.41
CA ARG A 71 4.52 17.91 0.14
C ARG A 71 5.97 17.41 0.15
N ALA A 72 6.29 16.40 0.97
CA ALA A 72 7.60 15.77 0.99
C ALA A 72 7.86 14.89 -0.24
N LEU A 73 6.82 14.22 -0.75
CA LEU A 73 6.89 13.35 -1.93
C LEU A 73 6.82 14.13 -3.25
N SER A 74 5.89 15.08 -3.40
CA SER A 74 5.70 15.91 -4.61
C SER A 74 6.93 16.75 -4.98
N LYS A 75 7.74 17.15 -3.99
CA LYS A 75 9.06 17.78 -4.21
C LYS A 75 10.10 16.86 -4.88
N LYS A 76 9.83 15.56 -4.98
CA LYS A 76 10.74 14.55 -5.56
C LYS A 76 10.15 13.75 -6.71
N ASN A 77 8.82 13.64 -6.80
CA ASN A 77 8.14 12.96 -7.90
C ASN A 77 6.80 13.65 -8.21
N ALA A 78 6.54 13.97 -9.47
CA ALA A 78 5.40 14.79 -9.88
C ALA A 78 4.07 14.03 -9.90
N ASP A 79 4.10 12.71 -10.07
CA ASP A 79 2.92 11.87 -10.29
C ASP A 79 2.26 11.34 -8.98
N VAL A 80 2.61 11.92 -7.83
CA VAL A 80 2.00 11.61 -6.53
C VAL A 80 0.69 12.37 -6.41
N THR A 81 -0.41 11.70 -6.04
CA THR A 81 -1.71 12.31 -5.69
C THR A 81 -1.97 12.27 -4.19
N LEU A 82 -2.85 13.14 -3.68
CA LEU A 82 -3.18 13.20 -2.24
C LEU A 82 -3.95 11.96 -1.76
N GLU A 83 -4.90 11.48 -2.58
CA GLU A 83 -5.66 10.25 -2.34
C GLU A 83 -4.72 9.04 -2.14
N ARG A 84 -3.66 8.94 -2.96
CA ARG A 84 -2.66 7.87 -2.85
C ARG A 84 -1.83 7.96 -1.58
N VAL A 85 -1.66 9.15 -1.00
CA VAL A 85 -1.03 9.31 0.32
C VAL A 85 -1.98 8.86 1.43
N GLN A 86 -3.27 9.17 1.33
CA GLN A 86 -4.28 8.72 2.30
C GLN A 86 -4.40 7.18 2.35
N GLU A 87 -4.36 6.49 1.21
CA GLU A 87 -4.32 5.01 1.16
C GLU A 87 -3.08 4.39 1.84
N ILE A 88 -1.95 5.10 1.82
CA ILE A 88 -0.71 4.68 2.47
C ILE A 88 -0.81 4.93 3.97
N MET A 89 -1.37 6.07 4.37
CA MET A 89 -1.62 6.40 5.78
C MET A 89 -2.57 5.40 6.42
N ALA A 90 -3.67 5.03 5.77
CA ALA A 90 -4.64 4.04 6.27
C ALA A 90 -4.07 2.62 6.55
N LYS A 91 -2.78 2.36 6.27
CA LYS A 91 -2.06 1.12 6.59
C LYS A 91 -1.00 1.28 7.69
N ALA A 92 -0.68 2.52 8.05
CA ALA A 92 0.30 2.88 9.09
C ALA A 92 -0.36 3.53 10.30
N ASP A 93 -1.41 4.33 10.06
CA ASP A 93 -2.39 4.83 11.03
C ASP A 93 -3.14 3.62 11.64
N LYS A 94 -2.82 3.31 12.91
CA LYS A 94 -3.36 2.18 13.67
C LYS A 94 -4.55 2.59 14.52
N ASP A 95 -4.56 3.81 15.02
CA ASP A 95 -5.63 4.34 15.87
C ASP A 95 -6.79 4.97 15.07
N GLN A 96 -6.60 5.13 13.74
CA GLN A 96 -7.53 5.68 12.76
C GLN A 96 -7.85 7.17 12.99
N ASN A 97 -6.89 7.92 13.54
CA ASN A 97 -7.05 9.35 13.81
C ASN A 97 -6.86 10.24 12.56
N GLY A 98 -6.35 9.69 11.44
CA GLY A 98 -6.11 10.41 10.18
C GLY A 98 -4.71 11.02 10.03
N THR A 99 -3.82 10.76 10.98
CA THR A 99 -2.40 11.15 10.97
C THR A 99 -1.50 9.91 11.18
N ILE A 100 -0.19 10.08 11.10
CA ILE A 100 0.76 9.05 11.58
C ILE A 100 1.62 9.64 12.71
N SER A 101 1.49 9.10 13.92
CA SER A 101 2.35 9.45 15.04
C SER A 101 3.79 8.99 14.85
N GLN A 102 4.74 9.57 15.60
CA GLN A 102 6.14 9.11 15.57
C GLN A 102 6.28 7.62 15.98
N GLU A 103 5.35 7.06 16.74
CA GLU A 103 5.38 5.68 17.22
C GLU A 103 4.83 4.70 16.17
N GLU A 104 3.71 5.02 15.52
CA GLU A 104 3.17 4.26 14.38
C GLU A 104 4.11 4.30 13.18
N TYR A 105 4.73 5.46 12.93
CA TYR A 105 5.83 5.57 12.00
C TYR A 105 6.91 4.55 12.37
N LEU A 106 7.45 4.60 13.60
CA LEU A 106 8.52 3.71 14.07
C LEU A 106 8.14 2.21 14.09
N ASP A 107 6.87 1.86 14.19
CA ASP A 107 6.39 0.49 14.06
C ASP A 107 6.31 0.03 12.59
N ALA A 108 5.79 0.85 11.68
CA ALA A 108 5.77 0.55 10.24
C ALA A 108 7.20 0.44 9.67
N VAL A 109 8.09 1.27 10.20
CA VAL A 109 9.56 1.26 10.12
C VAL A 109 10.13 -0.08 10.62
N ALA A 110 9.84 -0.49 11.86
CA ALA A 110 10.41 -1.69 12.46
C ALA A 110 9.91 -3.00 11.81
N ALA A 111 8.65 -3.02 11.36
CA ALA A 111 8.07 -4.14 10.61
C ALA A 111 8.72 -4.38 9.23
N MET A 112 9.57 -3.47 8.75
CA MET A 112 10.26 -3.53 7.44
C MET A 112 11.78 -3.75 7.50
N GLY A 113 12.30 -4.22 8.65
CA GLY A 113 13.59 -4.95 8.78
C GLY A 113 14.90 -4.26 8.32
N PRO A 114 15.90 -4.09 9.20
CA PRO A 114 17.05 -3.14 9.20
C PRO A 114 17.48 -2.33 7.94
N GLY A 115 17.45 -2.87 6.71
CA GLY A 115 18.05 -2.26 5.51
C GLY A 115 17.30 -1.11 4.82
N TRP A 116 16.31 -0.47 5.46
CA TRP A 116 15.27 0.33 4.77
C TRP A 116 15.27 1.82 5.12
N ILE A 117 16.05 2.27 6.11
CA ILE A 117 15.92 3.60 6.75
C ILE A 117 16.22 4.78 5.81
N GLY A 118 17.15 4.62 4.87
CA GLY A 118 17.39 5.64 3.82
C GLY A 118 16.29 5.69 2.76
N SER A 119 15.39 4.71 2.74
CA SER A 119 14.54 4.36 1.61
C SER A 119 13.07 4.09 1.98
N TRP A 120 12.55 4.63 3.08
CA TRP A 120 11.10 4.62 3.32
C TRP A 120 10.40 5.54 2.31
N LEU A 121 10.75 6.83 2.30
CA LEU A 121 10.39 7.72 1.19
C LEU A 121 11.00 7.27 -0.14
N GLY A 122 12.13 6.55 -0.13
CA GLY A 122 12.81 6.07 -1.34
C GLY A 122 12.12 4.88 -2.02
N LYS A 123 11.48 3.98 -1.27
CA LYS A 123 10.62 2.88 -1.74
C LYS A 123 9.15 3.25 -1.77
N ILE A 124 8.68 4.27 -1.05
CA ILE A 124 7.37 4.89 -1.36
C ILE A 124 7.49 5.62 -2.70
N ALA A 125 8.51 6.46 -2.87
CA ALA A 125 8.84 7.03 -4.17
C ALA A 125 9.11 5.93 -5.19
N ALA A 126 9.92 4.91 -4.93
CA ALA A 126 10.13 3.83 -5.90
C ALA A 126 8.92 2.88 -6.04
N ARG A 127 7.90 2.88 -5.19
CA ARG A 127 6.61 2.20 -5.44
C ARG A 127 5.66 3.08 -6.27
N VAL A 128 5.79 4.40 -6.20
CA VAL A 128 5.11 5.36 -7.09
C VAL A 128 5.81 5.42 -8.46
N THR A 129 7.13 5.48 -8.49
CA THR A 129 7.97 5.39 -9.69
C THR A 129 7.93 3.97 -10.25
N ALA A 130 7.80 2.91 -9.46
CA ALA A 130 7.50 1.57 -10.00
C ALA A 130 6.10 1.44 -10.58
N ALA A 131 5.11 2.15 -10.03
CA ALA A 131 3.82 2.30 -10.67
C ALA A 131 3.91 3.09 -12.01
N PHE A 132 5.06 3.69 -12.31
CA PHE A 132 5.39 4.31 -13.59
C PHE A 132 6.57 3.67 -14.37
N SER A 133 7.28 2.66 -13.83
CA SER A 133 8.40 1.95 -14.52
C SER A 133 8.90 0.60 -13.97
N GLY A 134 8.42 0.08 -12.82
CA GLY A 134 9.18 -0.86 -11.95
C GLY A 134 10.36 -0.18 -11.21
N GLU A 135 10.85 -0.59 -10.02
CA GLU A 135 10.45 -1.56 -8.97
C GLU A 135 10.71 -0.89 -7.56
N ALA A 136 10.35 -1.37 -6.36
CA ALA A 136 10.21 -2.74 -5.82
C ALA A 136 9.54 -2.79 -4.41
N MET A 137 8.98 -3.97 -4.09
CA MET A 137 8.77 -4.72 -2.82
C MET A 137 8.80 -4.06 -1.41
N PRO A 138 7.93 -4.56 -0.51
CA PRO A 138 8.34 -5.35 0.68
C PRO A 138 7.45 -6.63 0.87
N GLU A 139 7.76 -7.65 1.67
CA GLU A 139 8.98 -8.09 2.37
C GLU A 139 8.75 -9.53 2.92
N ALA A 140 9.82 -10.26 3.29
CA ALA A 140 9.79 -11.68 3.64
C ALA A 140 9.12 -12.55 2.55
N ALA A 141 9.82 -12.77 1.44
CA ALA A 141 9.32 -13.58 0.33
C ALA A 141 9.30 -15.09 0.65
N GLU A 142 8.37 -15.52 1.51
CA GLU A 142 7.45 -16.54 1.02
C GLU A 142 6.86 -15.98 -0.27
N THR A 143 7.19 -16.62 -1.38
CA THR A 143 6.86 -16.10 -2.70
C THR A 143 5.35 -15.96 -2.81
N VAL A 144 4.83 -14.73 -2.91
CA VAL A 144 3.41 -14.49 -3.24
C VAL A 144 3.20 -15.07 -4.63
N LYS A 145 2.71 -16.31 -4.62
CA LYS A 145 2.82 -17.24 -5.74
C LYS A 145 2.14 -16.63 -6.96
N CYS A 146 2.95 -16.23 -7.95
CA CYS A 146 2.43 -15.86 -9.25
C CYS A 146 1.71 -17.09 -9.82
N LEU A 147 0.40 -16.98 -10.02
CA LEU A 147 -0.40 -18.07 -10.55
C LEU A 147 -0.03 -18.29 -12.02
N THR A 148 0.19 -19.55 -12.39
CA THR A 148 0.14 -19.98 -13.79
C THR A 148 -1.31 -20.03 -14.28
N ASN A 149 -1.53 -20.11 -15.60
CA ASN A 149 -2.88 -20.23 -16.18
C ASN A 149 -3.68 -21.38 -15.53
N GLU A 150 -3.06 -22.56 -15.36
CA GLU A 150 -3.68 -23.73 -14.73
C GLU A 150 -4.02 -23.48 -13.25
N GLU A 151 -3.12 -22.83 -12.50
CA GLU A 151 -3.34 -22.57 -11.08
C GLU A 151 -4.45 -21.53 -10.87
N LEU A 152 -4.52 -20.50 -11.72
CA LEU A 152 -5.63 -19.56 -11.72
C LEU A 152 -6.95 -20.27 -12.04
N ARG A 153 -6.99 -21.13 -13.07
CA ARG A 153 -8.18 -21.94 -13.39
C ARG A 153 -8.63 -22.80 -12.21
N VAL A 154 -7.70 -23.46 -11.51
CA VAL A 154 -8.01 -24.25 -10.30
C VAL A 154 -8.52 -23.37 -9.16
N TRP A 155 -7.91 -22.20 -8.93
CA TRP A 155 -8.29 -21.27 -7.86
C TRP A 155 -9.67 -20.65 -8.12
N VAL A 156 -9.96 -20.19 -9.34
CA VAL A 156 -11.28 -19.67 -9.73
C VAL A 156 -12.36 -20.74 -9.56
N ASN A 157 -12.11 -21.97 -10.00
CA ASN A 157 -13.08 -23.08 -9.86
C ASN A 157 -13.39 -23.38 -8.38
N ARG A 158 -12.36 -23.41 -7.51
CA ARG A 158 -12.54 -23.59 -6.06
C ARG A 158 -13.31 -22.42 -5.45
N TRP A 159 -12.92 -21.18 -5.76
CA TRP A 159 -13.56 -19.97 -5.25
C TRP A 159 -15.05 -19.88 -5.63
N CYS A 160 -15.38 -20.12 -6.91
CA CYS A 160 -16.75 -20.15 -7.41
C CYS A 160 -17.57 -21.32 -6.83
N SER A 161 -16.90 -22.41 -6.42
CA SER A 161 -17.54 -23.53 -5.70
C SER A 161 -17.77 -23.24 -4.20
N GLY A 162 -17.42 -22.04 -3.71
CA GLY A 162 -17.60 -21.64 -2.31
C GLY A 162 -16.42 -21.92 -1.39
N ASP A 163 -15.25 -22.30 -1.91
CA ASP A 163 -14.05 -22.45 -1.10
C ASP A 163 -13.58 -21.08 -0.58
N ARG A 164 -13.45 -20.95 0.75
CA ARG A 164 -12.97 -19.75 1.45
C ARG A 164 -11.69 -20.01 2.26
N SER A 165 -11.01 -21.13 2.00
CA SER A 165 -9.63 -21.38 2.47
C SER A 165 -8.58 -20.70 1.60
N LEU A 166 -8.95 -20.28 0.39
CA LEU A 166 -8.13 -19.44 -0.48
C LEU A 166 -8.05 -18.00 0.06
N PRO A 167 -6.94 -17.28 -0.18
CA PRO A 167 -6.88 -15.85 0.10
C PRO A 167 -7.92 -15.09 -0.76
N PRO A 168 -8.32 -13.87 -0.36
CA PRO A 168 -9.33 -13.09 -1.08
C PRO A 168 -8.99 -12.92 -2.56
N ILE A 169 -9.98 -13.06 -3.46
CA ILE A 169 -9.77 -13.09 -4.91
C ILE A 169 -9.07 -11.85 -5.49
N SER A 170 -9.28 -10.68 -4.88
CA SER A 170 -8.61 -9.42 -5.23
C SER A 170 -7.10 -9.39 -4.88
N THR A 171 -6.60 -10.35 -4.10
CA THR A 171 -5.18 -10.42 -3.69
C THR A 171 -4.34 -11.40 -4.55
N TRP A 172 -4.95 -12.05 -5.54
CA TRP A 172 -4.29 -13.08 -6.34
C TRP A 172 -3.29 -12.49 -7.33
N ASN A 173 -2.06 -13.03 -7.35
CA ASN A 173 -1.01 -12.56 -8.25
C ASN A 173 -1.13 -13.19 -9.65
N THR A 174 -1.82 -12.50 -10.56
CA THR A 174 -2.05 -12.94 -11.95
C THR A 174 -0.96 -12.50 -12.94
N SER A 175 0.12 -11.85 -12.50
CA SER A 175 1.13 -11.21 -13.38
C SER A 175 1.82 -12.13 -14.41
N LYS A 176 1.77 -13.45 -14.22
CA LYS A 176 2.30 -14.45 -15.18
C LYS A 176 1.24 -15.10 -16.06
N VAL A 177 -0.02 -14.72 -15.92
CA VAL A 177 -1.14 -15.32 -16.65
C VAL A 177 -1.21 -14.73 -18.06
N THR A 178 -1.29 -15.61 -19.06
CA THR A 178 -1.42 -15.24 -20.47
C THR A 178 -2.79 -15.60 -21.06
N ASP A 179 -3.53 -16.47 -20.37
CA ASP A 179 -4.83 -16.98 -20.80
C ASP A 179 -5.83 -16.87 -19.65
N MET A 180 -6.85 -16.02 -19.84
CA MET A 180 -7.98 -15.86 -18.94
C MET A 180 -9.30 -16.32 -19.57
N SER A 181 -9.23 -17.06 -20.69
CA SER A 181 -10.42 -17.57 -21.38
C SER A 181 -11.28 -18.45 -20.47
N GLU A 182 -12.59 -18.32 -20.60
CA GLU A 182 -13.60 -19.10 -19.88
C GLU A 182 -13.58 -19.07 -18.33
N LEU A 183 -12.71 -18.29 -17.66
CA LEU A 183 -12.53 -18.38 -16.19
C LEU A 183 -13.83 -18.26 -15.38
N PHE A 184 -14.71 -17.32 -15.73
CA PHE A 184 -16.02 -17.14 -15.10
C PHE A 184 -17.18 -17.53 -16.02
N MET A 185 -16.93 -18.36 -17.04
CA MET A 185 -17.95 -18.79 -17.99
C MET A 185 -19.11 -19.49 -17.24
N ARG A 186 -20.32 -18.96 -17.46
CA ARG A 186 -21.59 -19.40 -16.85
C ARG A 186 -21.63 -19.30 -15.32
N GLN A 187 -20.71 -18.60 -14.67
CA GLN A 187 -20.74 -18.33 -13.23
C GLN A 187 -21.81 -17.27 -12.90
N LYS A 188 -23.08 -17.69 -12.92
CA LYS A 188 -24.25 -16.78 -12.92
C LYS A 188 -24.25 -15.76 -11.78
N GLY A 189 -23.80 -16.15 -10.59
CA GLY A 189 -23.79 -15.32 -9.38
C GLY A 189 -22.42 -14.70 -9.04
N PHE A 190 -21.41 -14.84 -9.92
CA PHE A 190 -20.10 -14.23 -9.67
C PHE A 190 -20.18 -12.70 -9.81
N ASN A 191 -19.74 -11.99 -8.79
CA ASN A 191 -19.62 -10.54 -8.77
C ASN A 191 -18.56 -10.08 -7.73
N ASP A 192 -17.55 -10.89 -7.45
CA ASP A 192 -16.47 -10.50 -6.53
C ASP A 192 -15.46 -9.58 -7.25
N ASP A 193 -14.86 -8.65 -6.50
CA ASP A 193 -13.93 -7.67 -7.04
C ASP A 193 -12.61 -8.31 -7.53
N ILE A 194 -12.31 -8.03 -8.80
CA ILE A 194 -11.12 -8.46 -9.55
C ILE A 194 -10.46 -7.29 -10.32
N SER A 195 -10.82 -6.04 -9.98
CA SER A 195 -10.24 -4.83 -10.55
C SER A 195 -8.71 -4.81 -10.43
N ALA A 196 -8.20 -5.29 -9.29
CA ALA A 196 -6.77 -5.38 -8.97
C ALA A 196 -5.97 -6.49 -9.71
N TRP A 197 -6.60 -7.29 -10.58
CA TRP A 197 -5.89 -8.32 -11.35
C TRP A 197 -4.97 -7.72 -12.42
N ASP A 198 -3.70 -8.14 -12.40
CA ASP A 198 -2.76 -7.83 -13.48
C ASP A 198 -3.12 -8.63 -14.74
N THR A 199 -3.56 -7.91 -15.77
CA THR A 199 -3.93 -8.42 -17.09
C THR A 199 -2.89 -8.11 -18.16
N SER A 200 -1.77 -7.45 -17.80
CA SER A 200 -0.80 -6.88 -18.74
C SER A 200 -0.02 -7.89 -19.59
N ASN A 201 -0.16 -9.20 -19.33
CA ASN A 201 0.42 -10.30 -20.11
C ASN A 201 -0.63 -11.19 -20.79
N VAL A 202 -1.92 -10.88 -20.64
CA VAL A 202 -3.02 -11.69 -21.18
C VAL A 202 -3.17 -11.48 -22.69
N THR A 203 -3.26 -12.59 -23.42
CA THR A 203 -3.46 -12.61 -24.88
C THR A 203 -4.85 -13.12 -25.30
N ASP A 204 -5.53 -13.87 -24.43
CA ASP A 204 -6.89 -14.40 -24.65
C ASP A 204 -7.80 -14.16 -23.43
N MET A 205 -8.95 -13.54 -23.66
CA MET A 205 -10.04 -13.31 -22.69
C MET A 205 -11.39 -13.82 -23.23
N SER A 206 -11.38 -14.67 -24.25
CA SER A 206 -12.61 -15.16 -24.87
C SER A 206 -13.49 -15.92 -23.88
N TYR A 207 -14.80 -15.70 -23.97
CA TYR A 207 -15.81 -16.26 -23.08
C TYR A 207 -15.61 -16.01 -21.56
N MET A 208 -14.66 -15.15 -21.14
CA MET A 208 -14.26 -15.03 -19.73
C MET A 208 -15.44 -14.78 -18.78
N PHE A 209 -16.40 -13.92 -19.16
CA PHE A 209 -17.63 -13.64 -18.41
C PHE A 209 -18.89 -14.10 -19.16
N HIS A 210 -18.77 -15.00 -20.15
CA HIS A 210 -19.91 -15.44 -20.97
C HIS A 210 -20.98 -16.10 -20.07
N GLY A 211 -22.13 -15.46 -19.92
CA GLY A 211 -23.21 -15.90 -19.04
C GLY A 211 -23.00 -15.68 -17.54
N ALA A 212 -22.03 -14.86 -17.13
CA ALA A 212 -21.85 -14.39 -15.75
C ALA A 212 -22.88 -13.29 -15.44
N LYS A 213 -24.15 -13.69 -15.31
CA LYS A 213 -25.33 -12.80 -15.26
C LYS A 213 -25.24 -11.65 -14.26
N SER A 214 -24.65 -11.87 -13.08
CA SER A 214 -24.57 -10.90 -11.99
C SER A 214 -23.30 -10.03 -11.98
N PHE A 215 -22.36 -10.25 -12.90
CA PHE A 215 -21.07 -9.57 -12.87
C PHE A 215 -21.19 -8.10 -13.31
N ASN A 216 -20.73 -7.18 -12.47
CA ASN A 216 -20.74 -5.73 -12.70
C ASN A 216 -19.62 -5.00 -11.92
N GLN A 217 -18.43 -5.60 -11.79
CA GLN A 217 -17.28 -4.96 -11.14
C GLN A 217 -16.47 -4.12 -12.12
N PRO A 218 -15.87 -2.98 -11.69
CA PRO A 218 -15.14 -2.08 -12.58
C PRO A 218 -13.88 -2.74 -13.13
N LEU A 219 -13.67 -2.61 -14.45
CA LEU A 219 -12.52 -3.19 -15.17
C LEU A 219 -11.69 -2.14 -15.93
N ASN A 220 -11.89 -0.84 -15.66
CA ASN A 220 -11.24 0.26 -16.41
C ASN A 220 -9.71 0.15 -16.42
N ASP A 221 -9.13 -0.21 -15.27
CA ASP A 221 -7.68 -0.28 -15.06
C ASP A 221 -7.02 -1.52 -15.71
N TRP A 222 -7.80 -2.40 -16.34
CA TRP A 222 -7.27 -3.59 -17.00
C TRP A 222 -6.47 -3.25 -18.27
N ARG A 223 -5.26 -3.80 -18.33
CA ARG A 223 -4.32 -3.62 -19.43
C ARG A 223 -4.54 -4.65 -20.53
N VAL A 224 -5.50 -4.36 -21.39
CA VAL A 224 -5.88 -5.23 -22.51
C VAL A 224 -5.02 -5.06 -23.77
N ASP A 225 -3.91 -4.31 -23.71
CA ASP A 225 -3.10 -3.92 -24.88
C ASP A 225 -2.48 -5.09 -25.66
N LYS A 226 -2.34 -6.27 -25.04
CA LYS A 226 -1.85 -7.52 -25.67
C LYS A 226 -2.95 -8.51 -26.05
N VAL A 227 -4.22 -8.24 -25.71
CA VAL A 227 -5.32 -9.19 -25.94
C VAL A 227 -5.65 -9.23 -27.44
N THR A 228 -5.62 -10.42 -28.01
CA THR A 228 -5.92 -10.67 -29.44
C THR A 228 -7.31 -11.25 -29.67
N ASN A 229 -7.87 -11.89 -28.63
CA ASN A 229 -9.16 -12.58 -28.64
C ASN A 229 -10.02 -12.17 -27.43
N MET A 230 -11.14 -11.51 -27.70
CA MET A 230 -12.20 -11.18 -26.73
C MET A 230 -13.56 -11.78 -27.15
N SER A 231 -13.53 -12.84 -27.97
CA SER A 231 -14.75 -13.43 -28.54
C SER A 231 -15.76 -13.75 -27.45
N ARG A 232 -16.95 -13.12 -27.51
CA ARG A 232 -18.08 -13.37 -26.60
C ARG A 232 -17.75 -13.15 -25.11
N MET A 233 -16.72 -12.36 -24.79
CA MET A 233 -16.23 -12.15 -23.42
C MET A 233 -17.35 -11.77 -22.44
N PHE A 234 -18.26 -10.88 -22.85
CA PHE A 234 -19.42 -10.41 -22.07
C PHE A 234 -20.77 -10.87 -22.65
N GLU A 235 -20.80 -11.83 -23.59
CA GLU A 235 -22.07 -12.34 -24.13
C GLU A 235 -22.90 -12.93 -22.98
N ARG A 236 -24.14 -12.44 -22.80
CA ARG A 236 -25.05 -12.82 -21.69
C ARG A 236 -24.54 -12.45 -20.27
N ALA A 237 -23.59 -11.52 -20.13
CA ALA A 237 -23.29 -10.87 -18.85
C ALA A 237 -24.32 -9.76 -18.58
N GLU A 238 -25.53 -10.17 -18.17
CA GLU A 238 -26.75 -9.33 -18.18
C GLU A 238 -26.70 -8.08 -17.28
N SER A 239 -25.89 -8.08 -16.22
CA SER A 239 -25.77 -6.96 -15.26
C SER A 239 -24.57 -6.04 -15.53
N PHE A 240 -23.74 -6.33 -16.54
CA PHE A 240 -22.50 -5.59 -16.78
C PHE A 240 -22.76 -4.24 -17.46
N ASP A 241 -22.55 -3.16 -16.72
CA ASP A 241 -22.74 -1.76 -17.15
C ASP A 241 -21.61 -0.86 -16.66
N GLN A 242 -20.37 -1.37 -16.70
CA GLN A 242 -19.17 -0.61 -16.36
C GLN A 242 -18.58 0.08 -17.59
N PRO A 243 -17.95 1.25 -17.43
CA PRO A 243 -17.15 1.84 -18.49
C PRO A 243 -16.00 0.91 -18.90
N LEU A 244 -15.63 1.01 -20.18
CA LEU A 244 -14.50 0.33 -20.82
C LEU A 244 -13.80 1.29 -21.81
N GLY A 245 -13.95 2.60 -21.60
CA GLY A 245 -13.53 3.63 -22.57
C GLY A 245 -12.02 3.72 -22.75
N ASP A 246 -11.26 3.41 -21.71
CA ASP A 246 -9.80 3.49 -21.67
C ASP A 246 -9.11 2.22 -22.24
N TRP A 247 -9.89 1.21 -22.63
CA TRP A 247 -9.37 -0.04 -23.15
C TRP A 247 -8.79 0.10 -24.56
N ARG A 248 -7.48 -0.08 -24.66
CA ARG A 248 -6.73 -0.09 -25.93
C ARG A 248 -6.86 -1.44 -26.64
N VAL A 249 -7.95 -1.58 -27.39
CA VAL A 249 -8.34 -2.81 -28.12
C VAL A 249 -7.73 -2.94 -29.53
N ASP A 250 -6.64 -2.22 -29.82
CA ASP A 250 -5.99 -2.13 -31.15
C ASP A 250 -5.63 -3.51 -31.76
N ASN A 251 -5.32 -4.50 -30.91
CA ASN A 251 -4.93 -5.86 -31.30
C ASN A 251 -6.08 -6.88 -31.34
N VAL A 252 -7.30 -6.49 -30.94
CA VAL A 252 -8.43 -7.44 -30.81
C VAL A 252 -9.04 -7.73 -32.18
N THR A 253 -8.80 -8.93 -32.68
CA THR A 253 -9.27 -9.35 -34.02
C THR A 253 -10.75 -9.77 -34.06
N ASN A 254 -11.33 -10.12 -32.91
CA ASN A 254 -12.67 -10.69 -32.80
C ASN A 254 -13.43 -10.10 -31.60
N MET A 255 -13.99 -8.90 -31.77
CA MET A 255 -15.04 -8.40 -30.87
C MET A 255 -16.41 -8.78 -31.42
N ARG A 256 -17.03 -9.77 -30.78
CA ARG A 256 -18.46 -10.08 -30.93
C ARG A 256 -19.11 -10.03 -29.55
N ARG A 257 -20.11 -9.16 -29.41
CA ARG A 257 -21.08 -9.16 -28.30
C ARG A 257 -21.98 -10.40 -28.40
#